data_AF-A0A1F7BMR1-F1
#
_entry.id   AF-A0A1F7BMR1-F1
#
_cell.length_a   1.000
_cell.length_b   1.000
_cell.length_c   1.000
_cell.angle_alpha   90.00
_cell.angle_beta   90.00
_cell.angle_gamma   90.00
#
_symmetry.space_group_name_H-M   'P 1'
#
loop_
_entity.id
_entity.type
_entity.pdbx_description
1 polymer ?
#
loop_
_entity_poly.entity_id
_entity_poly.type
_entity_poly.pdbx_seq_one_letter_code
_entity_poly.pdbx_strand_id
1 'polypeptide(L)'
;MSQMKSAKKAMKQSENRRIRRRASSRYMKTIVRKLSNAVAEGNKEQARALLPLVFSALDMSTKKNILHWRTAARRKSALSKLCQ
;
A
#
# COMPACT_ATOMS: atom_id res chain seq x y z
N MET A 1 30.16 6.49 6.30
CA MET A 1 29.48 7.62 6.96
C MET A 1 29.92 8.91 6.28
N SER A 2 28.99 9.76 5.82
CA SER A 2 29.37 11.07 5.24
C SER A 2 30.01 11.95 6.32
N GLN A 3 31.08 12.67 5.99
CA GLN A 3 31.75 13.57 6.93
C GLN A 3 30.99 14.89 7.14
N MET A 4 30.21 15.33 6.15
CA MET A 4 29.49 16.60 6.19
C MET A 4 28.27 16.54 7.13
N LYS A 5 28.12 17.58 7.99
CA LYS A 5 27.08 17.64 9.06
C LYS A 5 25.66 17.56 8.49
N SER A 6 25.37 18.26 7.39
CA SER A 6 24.06 18.25 6.72
C SER A 6 23.68 16.87 6.21
N ALA A 7 24.62 16.15 5.61
CA ALA A 7 24.41 14.80 5.09
C ALA A 7 24.22 13.76 6.21
N LYS A 8 24.92 13.88 7.35
CA LYS A 8 24.64 13.04 8.54
C LYS A 8 23.19 13.23 9.03
N LYS A 9 22.68 14.47 9.04
CA LYS A 9 21.27 14.77 9.39
C LYS A 9 20.30 14.18 8.37
N ALA A 10 20.58 14.33 7.07
CA ALA A 10 19.74 13.77 6.01
C ALA A 10 19.63 12.24 6.11
N MET A 11 20.73 11.53 6.41
CA MET A 11 20.70 10.08 6.62
C MET A 11 19.83 9.64 7.80
N LYS A 12 19.89 10.36 8.93
CA LYS A 12 19.02 10.07 10.09
C LYS A 12 17.54 10.27 9.74
N GLN A 13 17.23 11.34 9.01
CA GLN A 13 15.86 11.63 8.58
C GLN A 13 15.35 10.61 7.56
N SER A 14 16.19 10.17 6.62
CA SER A 14 15.81 9.19 5.60
C SER A 14 15.50 7.84 6.24
N GLU A 15 16.29 7.39 7.22
CA GLU A 15 16.06 6.13 7.92
C GLU A 15 14.70 6.13 8.66
N ASN A 16 14.42 7.20 9.40
CA ASN A 16 13.15 7.36 10.11
C ASN A 16 11.95 7.36 9.15
N ARG A 17 12.07 8.05 8.01
CA ARG A 17 11.04 8.04 6.95
C ARG A 17 10.90 6.65 6.33
N ARG A 18 12.01 5.93 6.12
CA ARG A 18 12.05 4.58 5.55
C ARG A 18 11.29 3.58 6.41
N ILE A 19 11.52 3.59 7.74
CA ILE A 19 10.84 2.69 8.69
C ILE A 19 9.32 2.91 8.65
N ARG A 20 8.87 4.18 8.73
CA ARG A 20 7.43 4.53 8.68
C ARG A 20 6.79 4.12 7.35
N ARG A 21 7.45 4.37 6.22
CA ARG A 21 6.97 3.96 4.89
C ARG A 21 6.92 2.45 4.74
N ARG A 22 7.89 1.73 5.29
CA ARG A 22 7.94 0.25 5.25
C ARG A 22 6.72 -0.36 5.91
N ALA A 23 6.34 0.12 7.10
CA ALA A 23 5.16 -0.38 7.81
C ALA A 23 3.87 -0.15 7.01
N SER A 24 3.66 1.08 6.51
CA SER A 24 2.46 1.43 5.73
C SER A 24 2.38 0.65 4.40
N SER A 25 3.51 0.50 3.69
CA SER A 25 3.58 -0.27 2.45
C SER A 25 3.33 -1.75 2.68
N ARG A 26 3.84 -2.33 3.77
CA ARG A 26 3.60 -3.73 4.15
C ARG A 26 2.12 -3.98 4.44
N TYR A 27 1.48 -3.09 5.21
CA TYR A 27 0.04 -3.18 5.51
C TYR A 27 -0.82 -3.22 4.23
N MET A 28 -0.60 -2.26 3.33
CA MET A 28 -1.29 -2.21 2.02
C MET A 28 -1.10 -3.52 1.24
N LYS A 29 0.15 -4.02 1.12
CA LYS A 29 0.44 -5.28 0.42
C LYS A 29 -0.26 -6.47 1.05
N THR A 30 -0.31 -6.55 2.38
CA THR A 30 -0.99 -7.63 3.11
C THR A 30 -2.48 -7.65 2.79
N ILE A 31 -3.15 -6.50 2.80
CA ILE A 31 -4.59 -6.43 2.52
C ILE A 31 -4.91 -6.80 1.08
N VAL A 32 -4.11 -6.33 0.12
CA VAL A 32 -4.26 -6.72 -1.29
C VAL A 32 -4.08 -8.23 -1.45
N ARG A 33 -3.08 -8.83 -0.78
CA ARG A 33 -2.88 -10.28 -0.82
C ARG A 33 -4.05 -11.07 -0.22
N LYS A 34 -4.65 -10.58 0.88
CA LYS A 34 -5.85 -11.21 1.47
C LYS A 34 -7.00 -11.26 0.47
N LEU A 35 -7.25 -10.16 -0.25
CA LEU A 35 -8.27 -10.13 -1.30
C LEU A 35 -7.91 -11.09 -2.45
N SER A 36 -6.67 -11.08 -2.94
CA SER A 36 -6.24 -12.00 -4.01
C SER A 36 -6.40 -13.46 -3.63
N ASN A 37 -6.11 -13.83 -2.38
CA ASN A 37 -6.30 -15.20 -1.88
C ASN A 37 -7.79 -15.56 -1.81
N ALA A 38 -8.63 -14.68 -1.25
CA ALA A 38 -10.08 -14.92 -1.17
C ALA A 38 -10.74 -15.08 -2.54
N VAL A 39 -10.25 -14.35 -3.55
CA VAL A 39 -10.69 -14.50 -4.95
C VAL A 39 -10.23 -15.84 -5.53
N ALA A 40 -8.98 -16.25 -5.27
CA ALA A 40 -8.46 -17.54 -5.73
C ALA A 40 -9.20 -18.74 -5.08
N GLU A 41 -9.64 -18.59 -3.84
CA GLU A 41 -10.43 -19.60 -3.11
C GLU A 41 -11.91 -19.63 -3.57
N GLY A 42 -12.36 -18.72 -4.42
CA GLY A 42 -13.73 -18.70 -4.96
C GLY A 42 -14.80 -18.11 -4.03
N ASN A 43 -14.41 -17.56 -2.87
CA ASN A 43 -15.32 -16.99 -1.88
C ASN A 43 -15.76 -15.55 -2.23
N LYS A 44 -16.77 -15.44 -3.11
CA LYS A 44 -17.29 -14.16 -3.63
C LYS A 44 -17.83 -13.22 -2.55
N GLU A 45 -18.44 -13.74 -1.49
CA GLU A 45 -19.00 -12.92 -0.41
C GLU A 45 -17.90 -12.27 0.44
N GLN A 46 -16.86 -13.03 0.79
CA GLN A 46 -15.72 -12.50 1.53
C GLN A 46 -14.90 -11.51 0.69
N ALA A 47 -14.76 -11.75 -0.61
CA ALA A 47 -14.11 -10.82 -1.51
C ALA A 47 -14.84 -9.46 -1.58
N ARG A 48 -16.19 -9.47 -1.61
CA ARG A 48 -17.01 -8.24 -1.56
C ARG A 48 -16.86 -7.49 -0.25
N ALA A 49 -16.77 -8.19 0.89
CA ALA A 49 -16.55 -7.56 2.18
C ALA A 49 -15.14 -6.94 2.33
N LEU A 50 -14.12 -7.56 1.71
CA LEU A 50 -12.73 -7.09 1.77
C LEU A 50 -12.40 -5.94 0.81
N LEU A 51 -13.15 -5.80 -0.28
CA LEU A 51 -13.02 -4.73 -1.28
C LEU A 51 -12.95 -3.30 -0.69
N PRO A 52 -13.90 -2.84 0.16
CA PRO A 52 -13.86 -1.49 0.71
C PRO A 52 -12.63 -1.25 1.59
N LEU A 53 -12.19 -2.26 2.33
CA LEU A 53 -10.97 -2.18 3.15
C LEU A 53 -9.72 -2.01 2.27
N VAL A 54 -9.65 -2.74 1.15
CA VAL A 54 -8.54 -2.63 0.19
C VAL A 54 -8.51 -1.24 -0.44
N PHE A 55 -9.66 -0.68 -0.82
CA PHE A 55 -9.75 0.66 -1.39
C PHE A 55 -9.32 1.73 -0.38
N SER A 56 -9.79 1.64 0.86
CA SER A 56 -9.36 2.54 1.94
C SER A 56 -7.83 2.49 2.16
N ALA A 57 -7.24 1.28 2.17
CA ALA A 57 -5.79 1.12 2.32
C ALA A 57 -4.98 1.71 1.14
N LEU A 58 -5.50 1.57 -0.09
CA LEU A 58 -4.88 2.17 -1.28
C LEU A 58 -4.96 3.70 -1.24
N ASP A 59 -6.11 4.27 -0.88
CA ASP A 59 -6.32 5.71 -0.83
C ASP A 59 -5.58 6.37 0.34
N MET A 60 -5.39 5.68 1.46
CA MET A 60 -4.50 6.16 2.53
C MET A 60 -3.03 6.13 2.09
N SER A 61 -2.65 5.19 1.24
CA SER A 61 -1.28 5.11 0.72
C SER A 61 -0.96 6.20 -0.31
N THR A 62 -1.96 6.70 -1.04
CA THR A 62 -1.81 7.87 -1.92
C THR A 62 -1.74 9.17 -1.11
N LYS A 63 -2.60 9.36 -0.10
CA LYS A 63 -2.54 10.52 0.80
C LYS A 63 -1.18 10.67 1.48
N LYS A 64 -0.57 9.54 1.89
CA LYS A 64 0.79 9.52 2.48
C LYS A 64 1.92 9.63 1.44
N ASN A 65 1.60 9.84 0.17
CA ASN A 65 2.51 9.93 -0.96
C ASN A 65 3.48 8.72 -1.06
N ILE A 66 2.99 7.54 -0.70
CA ILE A 66 3.71 6.26 -0.85
C ILE A 66 3.49 5.74 -2.27
N LEU A 67 2.28 5.94 -2.80
CA LEU A 67 1.91 5.65 -4.18
C LEU A 67 1.47 6.92 -4.90
N HIS A 68 1.80 7.00 -6.17
CA HIS A 68 1.21 7.98 -7.06
C HIS A 68 -0.27 7.67 -7.30
N TRP A 69 -1.10 8.72 -7.42
CA TRP A 69 -2.55 8.61 -7.56
C TRP A 69 -2.97 7.73 -8.77
N ARG A 70 -2.27 7.85 -9.90
CA ARG A 70 -2.51 7.00 -11.09
C ARG A 70 -2.28 5.51 -10.83
N THR A 71 -1.27 5.18 -10.02
CA THR A 71 -0.96 3.79 -9.67
C THR A 71 -2.05 3.19 -8.79
N ALA A 72 -2.58 3.97 -7.84
CA ALA A 72 -3.71 3.54 -7.03
C ALA A 72 -4.98 3.37 -7.86
N ALA A 73 -5.30 4.31 -8.75
CA ALA A 73 -6.46 4.21 -9.65
C ALA A 73 -6.39 2.94 -10.52
N ARG A 74 -5.22 2.65 -11.13
CA ARG A 74 -4.99 1.43 -11.91
C ARG A 74 -5.24 0.17 -11.09
N ARG A 75 -4.74 0.14 -9.85
CA ARG A 75 -4.95 -1.01 -8.94
C ARG A 75 -6.41 -1.16 -8.53
N LYS A 76 -7.12 -0.08 -8.24
CA LYS A 76 -8.56 -0.13 -7.93
C LYS A 76 -9.35 -0.71 -9.10
N SER A 77 -9.07 -0.26 -10.33
CA SER A 77 -9.72 -0.80 -11.53
C SER A 77 -9.43 -2.29 -11.72
N ALA A 78 -8.17 -2.72 -11.58
CA ALA A 78 -7.80 -4.13 -11.74
C ALA A 78 -8.47 -5.05 -10.70
N LEU A 79 -8.51 -4.62 -9.43
CA LEU A 79 -9.12 -5.40 -8.34
C LEU A 79 -10.65 -5.44 -8.47
N SER A 80 -11.27 -4.35 -8.93
CA SER A 80 -12.71 -4.32 -9.20
C SER A 80 -13.09 -5.31 -10.30
N LYS A 81 -12.30 -5.40 -11.37
CA LYS A 81 -12.54 -6.35 -12.47
C LYS A 81 -12.41 -7.81 -12.04
N LEU A 82 -11.52 -8.09 -11.08
CA LEU A 82 -11.30 -9.45 -10.54
C LEU A 82 -12.44 -9.93 -9.63
N CYS A 83 -13.20 -9.03 -9.03
CA CYS A 83 -14.33 -9.36 -8.15
C CYS A 83 -15.70 -9.26 -8.81
N GLN A 84 -15.75 -8.75 -10.06
CA GLN A 84 -16.98 -8.68 -10.87
C GLN A 84 -17.39 -10.07 -11.37
#